data_AF-A0ABD4TQW1-F1
#
_entry.id   AF-A0ABD4TQW1-F1
#
_cell.length_a   1.000
_cell.length_b   1.000
_cell.length_c   1.000
_cell.angle_alpha   90.00
_cell.angle_beta   90.00
_cell.angle_gamma   90.00
#
_symmetry.space_group_name_H-M   'P 1'
#
loop_
_entity.id
_entity.type
_entity.pdbx_description
1 polymer ?
#
loop_
_entity_poly.entity_id
_entity_poly.type
_entity_poly.pdbx_seq_one_letter_code
_entity_poly.pdbx_strand_id
1 'polypeptide(L)'
;MSTQLNRASSSSGGVPETRKIAPDKNLVLSVTESRPIDDIGAETLLRLASSQPANSPDPVDQALLRAVDPDYVYGTVESFSPATPSRKYSLSVVRDAKLLGERQDVAVMRGDLASVVQASAWDKHEMKTMMQNVDTVSKFGNRCMGVAVAPVDGDKTGEFVLKGYIAFGIGDHVRPRPVSKGGYTRIEMWPVALRWQHWINMILIIMMTITGYYIMDPFFGPSNAHDAGMLMGWNRLIHFIAAFAWIALSIWRLAIMVFAQTRQMKWRALWPVRSQDDLKLMWEQTKYYLLLTNEPPPRVGHNGLQQTAYTGIYAMCMVQIYSGLALFGLPKQDSWFWRLMAAPVEWIGIPYFRLVHALIMFIIWAFVILHVYLVFRADATERHGGLSAMINGGVWLPKGTKPVDGPEVE
;
A
#
# COMPACT_ATOMS: atom_id res chain seq x y z
N MET A 1 -39.03 -46.90 -48.33
CA MET A 1 -38.27 -45.68 -48.70
C MET A 1 -38.36 -44.70 -47.54
N SER A 2 -37.58 -44.80 -46.47
CA SER A 2 -36.12 -44.53 -46.30
C SER A 2 -35.72 -43.06 -46.45
N THR A 3 -35.79 -42.29 -45.36
CA THR A 3 -35.00 -41.05 -45.18
C THR A 3 -34.76 -40.82 -43.67
N GLN A 4 -33.74 -41.47 -43.13
CA GLN A 4 -32.52 -40.87 -42.57
C GLN A 4 -32.70 -39.92 -41.38
N LEU A 5 -32.53 -40.51 -40.19
CA LEU A 5 -32.07 -39.87 -38.96
C LEU A 5 -30.58 -39.50 -39.11
N ASN A 6 -30.21 -38.25 -38.84
CA ASN A 6 -28.80 -37.84 -38.77
C ASN A 6 -28.48 -37.12 -37.45
N ARG A 7 -27.77 -37.85 -36.59
CA ARG A 7 -26.78 -37.47 -35.57
C ARG A 7 -26.84 -36.06 -34.95
N ALA A 8 -27.31 -36.00 -33.70
CA ALA A 8 -26.88 -35.00 -32.73
C ALA A 8 -25.51 -35.41 -32.17
N SER A 9 -24.48 -34.58 -32.40
CA SER A 9 -23.13 -34.74 -31.87
C SER A 9 -23.09 -34.39 -30.38
N SER A 10 -22.58 -35.32 -29.58
CA SER A 10 -22.25 -35.18 -28.16
C SER A 10 -21.18 -34.11 -27.93
N SER A 11 -21.53 -32.99 -27.30
CA SER A 11 -20.55 -32.09 -26.66
C SER A 11 -20.35 -32.56 -25.22
N SER A 12 -19.30 -33.36 -25.02
CA SER A 12 -18.79 -33.75 -23.70
C SER A 12 -18.48 -32.52 -22.87
N GLY A 13 -19.02 -32.47 -21.64
CA GLY A 13 -18.72 -31.44 -20.65
C GLY A 13 -17.22 -31.37 -20.37
N GLY A 14 -16.64 -30.19 -20.61
CA GLY A 14 -15.26 -29.89 -20.27
C GLY A 14 -15.09 -29.80 -18.76
N VAL A 15 -14.31 -30.72 -18.20
CA VAL A 15 -13.68 -30.60 -16.89
C VAL A 15 -12.89 -29.28 -16.87
N PRO A 16 -12.94 -28.45 -15.80
CA PRO A 16 -12.17 -27.23 -15.73
C PRO A 16 -10.68 -27.57 -15.89
N GLU A 17 -10.07 -26.96 -16.90
CA GLU A 17 -8.68 -27.19 -17.27
C GLU A 17 -7.77 -26.92 -16.06
N THR A 18 -7.27 -27.98 -15.45
CA THR A 18 -6.23 -27.89 -14.43
C THR A 18 -5.04 -27.18 -15.06
N ARG A 19 -4.73 -25.98 -14.54
CA ARG A 19 -3.58 -25.15 -14.93
C ARG A 19 -2.37 -26.05 -15.19
N LYS A 20 -2.00 -26.26 -16.46
CA LYS A 20 -0.84 -27.07 -16.83
C LYS A 20 0.39 -26.41 -16.22
N ILE A 21 0.90 -27.02 -15.15
CA ILE A 21 2.14 -26.58 -14.51
C ILE A 21 3.27 -26.93 -15.47
N ALA A 22 4.10 -25.94 -15.83
CA ALA A 22 5.24 -26.15 -16.71
C ALA A 22 6.20 -27.21 -16.10
N PRO A 23 6.82 -28.08 -16.91
CA PRO A 23 7.40 -29.34 -16.41
C PRO A 23 8.77 -29.20 -15.71
N ASP A 24 9.27 -27.98 -15.48
CA ASP A 24 10.68 -27.74 -15.12
C ASP A 24 10.87 -26.73 -13.99
N LYS A 25 9.98 -26.76 -13.01
CA LYS A 25 10.18 -26.05 -11.74
C LYS A 25 10.14 -27.08 -10.63
N ASN A 26 11.22 -27.20 -9.86
CA ASN A 26 11.25 -28.01 -8.64
C ASN A 26 10.29 -27.38 -7.62
N LEU A 27 8.99 -27.69 -7.77
CA LEU A 27 7.95 -27.24 -6.88
C LEU A 27 8.22 -27.83 -5.50
N VAL A 28 8.54 -26.97 -4.55
CA VAL A 28 8.77 -27.34 -3.17
C VAL A 28 7.65 -26.82 -2.29
N LEU A 29 7.33 -27.54 -1.22
CA LEU A 29 6.53 -27.00 -0.14
C LEU A 29 7.29 -25.82 0.46
N SER A 30 6.63 -24.67 0.55
CA SER A 30 7.24 -23.45 1.05
C SER A 30 6.29 -22.69 1.97
N VAL A 31 6.87 -21.92 2.89
CA VAL A 31 6.11 -21.04 3.78
C VAL A 31 5.68 -19.81 2.99
N THR A 32 4.37 -19.67 2.76
CA THR A 32 3.82 -18.53 2.03
C THR A 32 3.61 -17.33 2.95
N GLU A 33 3.16 -17.56 4.18
CA GLU A 33 2.87 -16.49 5.14
C GLU A 33 3.07 -16.98 6.58
N SER A 34 3.52 -16.10 7.48
CA SER A 34 3.53 -16.34 8.92
C SER A 34 2.82 -15.17 9.58
N ARG A 35 1.77 -15.45 10.36
CA ARG A 35 0.95 -14.42 11.00
C ARG A 35 0.84 -14.67 12.50
N PRO A 36 1.47 -13.82 13.33
CA PRO A 36 1.25 -13.85 14.76
C PRO A 36 -0.12 -13.25 15.09
N ILE A 37 -0.70 -13.73 16.19
CA ILE A 37 -1.91 -13.18 16.80
C ILE A 37 -1.57 -12.11 17.82
N ASP A 38 -0.47 -12.31 18.54
CA ASP A 38 -0.09 -11.57 19.74
C ASP A 38 1.19 -10.75 19.51
N ASP A 39 1.78 -10.26 20.60
CA ASP A 39 3.00 -9.50 20.76
C ASP A 39 4.28 -10.04 20.08
N ILE A 40 4.29 -11.28 19.59
CA ILE A 40 5.46 -11.87 18.95
C ILE A 40 5.57 -11.50 17.46
N GLY A 41 6.80 -11.39 16.96
CA GLY A 41 7.05 -11.10 15.54
C GLY A 41 6.70 -12.28 14.62
N ALA A 42 6.43 -12.01 13.35
CA ALA A 42 6.12 -13.04 12.35
C ALA A 42 7.29 -14.02 12.14
N GLU A 43 8.51 -13.55 12.32
CA GLU A 43 9.70 -14.40 12.32
C GLU A 43 9.90 -15.16 13.63
N THR A 44 9.61 -14.54 14.78
CA THR A 44 9.63 -15.24 16.07
C THR A 44 8.68 -16.44 16.05
N LEU A 45 7.46 -16.26 15.52
CA LEU A 45 6.50 -17.33 15.31
C LEU A 45 7.05 -18.44 14.40
N LEU A 46 7.71 -18.06 13.30
CA LEU A 46 8.31 -19.00 12.35
C LEU A 46 9.44 -19.81 12.99
N ARG A 47 10.28 -19.16 13.80
CA ARG A 47 11.39 -19.79 14.54
C ARG A 47 10.91 -20.72 15.65
N LEU A 48 9.84 -20.33 16.35
CA LEU A 48 9.17 -21.22 17.31
C LEU A 48 8.65 -22.46 16.58
N ALA A 49 8.05 -22.31 15.40
CA ALA A 49 7.59 -23.44 14.62
C ALA A 49 8.73 -24.31 14.06
N SER A 50 9.91 -23.75 13.78
CA SER A 50 11.08 -24.52 13.33
C SER A 50 11.83 -25.24 14.46
N SER A 51 11.20 -25.45 15.62
CA SER A 51 11.75 -26.15 16.79
C SER A 51 11.69 -27.69 16.64
N GLN A 52 12.35 -28.19 15.61
CA GLN A 52 12.37 -29.60 15.26
C GLN A 52 13.80 -30.18 15.31
N PRO A 53 13.96 -31.51 15.31
CA PRO A 53 15.28 -32.13 15.25
C PRO A 53 16.02 -31.74 13.96
N ALA A 54 17.34 -31.51 14.04
CA ALA A 54 18.16 -31.00 12.94
C ALA A 54 18.07 -31.84 11.64
N ASN A 55 17.82 -33.14 11.76
CA ASN A 55 17.76 -34.10 10.64
C ASN A 55 16.34 -34.61 10.36
N SER A 56 15.30 -33.81 10.61
CA SER A 56 13.92 -34.23 10.34
C SER A 56 13.68 -34.46 8.83
N PRO A 57 13.17 -35.65 8.43
CA PRO A 57 12.84 -35.93 7.02
C PRO A 57 11.49 -35.33 6.59
N ASP A 58 10.72 -34.71 7.49
CA ASP A 58 9.39 -34.19 7.19
C ASP A 58 9.47 -33.01 6.20
N PRO A 59 8.71 -33.01 5.10
CA PRO A 59 8.70 -31.91 4.14
C PRO A 59 8.29 -30.56 4.74
N VAL A 60 7.42 -30.55 5.75
CA VAL A 60 6.99 -29.35 6.47
C VAL A 60 8.14 -28.78 7.28
N ASP A 61 8.90 -29.65 7.94
CA ASP A 61 10.09 -29.29 8.70
C ASP A 61 11.15 -28.69 7.78
N GLN A 62 11.39 -29.31 6.62
CA GLN A 62 12.30 -28.76 5.61
C GLN A 62 11.81 -27.39 5.08
N ALA A 63 10.51 -27.21 4.89
CA ALA A 63 9.95 -25.93 4.46
C ALA A 63 10.15 -24.83 5.52
N LEU A 64 10.00 -25.16 6.81
CA LEU A 64 10.24 -24.26 7.92
C LEU A 64 11.73 -23.87 8.02
N LEU A 65 12.65 -24.83 7.91
CA LEU A 65 14.10 -24.56 7.96
C LEU A 65 14.56 -23.67 6.82
N ARG A 66 14.02 -23.85 5.60
CA ARG A 66 14.35 -22.99 4.45
C ARG A 66 13.84 -21.56 4.61
N ALA A 67 12.82 -21.35 5.44
CA ALA A 67 12.19 -20.05 5.62
C ALA A 67 12.83 -19.20 6.74
N VAL A 68 13.70 -19.81 7.56
CA VAL A 68 14.40 -19.16 8.68
C VAL A 68 15.86 -18.90 8.30
N ASP A 69 16.44 -17.82 8.84
CA ASP A 69 17.87 -17.52 8.73
C ASP A 69 18.72 -18.57 9.47
N PRO A 70 19.60 -19.33 8.78
CA PRO A 70 20.42 -20.36 9.40
C PRO A 70 21.45 -19.82 10.41
N ASP A 71 21.84 -18.54 10.29
CA ASP A 71 22.88 -17.96 11.15
C ASP A 71 22.34 -17.49 12.52
N TYR A 72 21.01 -17.49 12.70
CA TYR A 72 20.39 -17.04 13.94
C TYR A 72 19.85 -18.20 14.79
N VAL A 73 20.56 -18.53 15.86
CA VAL A 73 20.12 -19.53 16.85
C VAL A 73 19.08 -18.93 17.79
N TYR A 74 17.83 -19.38 17.69
CA TYR A 74 16.73 -18.89 18.53
C TYR A 74 16.71 -19.52 19.94
N GLY A 75 17.16 -20.77 20.06
CA GLY A 75 17.22 -21.57 21.28
C GLY A 75 17.60 -23.01 20.96
N THR A 76 17.81 -23.84 21.98
CA THR A 76 18.20 -25.25 21.81
C THR A 76 17.00 -26.16 22.04
N VAL A 77 16.67 -27.02 21.07
CA VAL A 77 15.60 -28.01 21.24
C VAL A 77 16.09 -29.14 22.14
N GLU A 78 15.52 -29.26 23.34
CA GLU A 78 15.86 -30.31 24.31
C GLU A 78 15.12 -31.61 23.99
N SER A 79 13.81 -31.51 23.72
CA SER A 79 12.97 -32.66 23.43
C SER A 79 11.98 -32.35 22.31
N PHE A 80 11.65 -33.39 21.55
CA PHE A 80 10.69 -33.32 20.46
C PHE A 80 9.79 -34.55 20.45
N SER A 81 8.48 -34.33 20.48
CA SER A 81 7.45 -35.35 20.43
C SER A 81 6.64 -35.15 19.13
N PRO A 82 6.76 -36.06 18.14
CA PRO A 82 6.12 -35.90 16.84
C PRO A 82 4.58 -35.96 16.92
N ALA A 83 3.91 -35.47 15.87
CA ALA A 83 2.46 -35.61 15.74
C ALA A 83 2.08 -37.08 15.48
N THR A 84 0.94 -37.49 16.01
CA THR A 84 0.36 -38.83 15.81
C THR A 84 -1.04 -38.71 15.19
N PRO A 85 -1.62 -39.78 14.63
CA PRO A 85 -2.99 -39.73 14.09
C PRO A 85 -4.06 -39.30 15.10
N SER A 86 -3.85 -39.61 16.40
CA SER A 86 -4.71 -39.17 17.50
C SER A 86 -4.39 -37.75 17.99
N ARG A 87 -3.12 -37.34 17.89
CA ARG A 87 -2.62 -36.02 18.28
C ARG A 87 -1.99 -35.31 17.09
N LYS A 88 -2.80 -34.57 16.32
CA LYS A 88 -2.39 -33.89 15.07
C LYS A 88 -1.48 -32.66 15.27
N TYR A 89 -0.73 -32.63 16.37
CA TYR A 89 0.26 -31.61 16.67
C TYR A 89 1.49 -32.26 17.33
N SER A 90 2.66 -31.69 17.03
CA SER A 90 3.92 -32.01 17.69
C SER A 90 4.15 -31.07 18.86
N LEU A 91 4.90 -31.55 19.84
CA LEU A 91 5.35 -30.79 21.00
C LEU A 91 6.87 -30.76 21.03
N SER A 92 7.45 -29.60 21.26
CA SER A 92 8.89 -29.44 21.46
C SER A 92 9.15 -28.62 22.72
N VAL A 93 10.26 -28.90 23.39
CA VAL A 93 10.77 -28.05 24.49
C VAL A 93 12.02 -27.35 23.97
N VAL A 94 12.00 -26.02 23.99
CA VAL A 94 13.09 -25.17 23.55
C VAL A 94 13.63 -24.42 24.76
N ARG A 95 14.90 -24.67 25.07
CA ARG A 95 15.64 -23.99 26.13
C ARG A 95 16.28 -22.71 25.61
N ASP A 96 16.40 -21.72 26.49
CA ASP A 96 17.07 -20.45 26.21
C ASP A 96 16.48 -19.71 24.98
N ALA A 97 15.15 -19.83 24.79
CA ALA A 97 14.45 -19.22 23.67
C ALA A 97 14.34 -17.71 23.88
N LYS A 98 14.73 -16.92 22.88
CA LYS A 98 14.64 -15.46 22.95
C LYS A 98 13.24 -14.96 22.59
N LEU A 99 12.33 -14.93 23.57
CA LEU A 99 10.95 -14.44 23.41
C LEU A 99 10.84 -13.01 23.96
N LEU A 100 10.28 -12.08 23.18
CA LEU A 100 10.05 -10.68 23.59
C LEU A 100 11.29 -9.91 24.12
N GLY A 101 12.50 -10.41 23.85
CA GLY A 101 13.77 -9.82 24.29
C GLY A 101 14.38 -10.49 25.51
N GLU A 102 13.63 -11.35 26.21
CA GLU A 102 14.09 -12.13 27.35
C GLU A 102 14.38 -13.59 26.94
N ARG A 103 15.27 -14.24 27.71
CA ARG A 103 15.60 -15.66 27.51
C ARG A 103 14.78 -16.49 28.49
N GLN A 104 13.96 -17.37 27.94
CA GLN A 104 13.06 -18.22 28.72
C GLN A 104 12.93 -19.59 28.08
N ASP A 105 12.63 -20.58 28.91
CA ASP A 105 12.34 -21.93 28.45
C ASP A 105 10.87 -22.02 28.05
N VAL A 106 10.62 -22.57 26.86
CA VAL A 106 9.28 -22.61 26.28
C VAL A 106 8.99 -23.96 25.66
N ALA A 107 7.75 -24.41 25.82
CA ALA A 107 7.21 -25.52 25.07
C ALA A 107 6.46 -24.96 23.86
N VAL A 108 6.72 -25.51 22.68
CA VAL A 108 6.04 -25.12 21.45
C VAL A 108 5.16 -26.27 20.97
N MET A 109 3.89 -25.94 20.72
CA MET A 109 2.91 -26.81 20.09
C MET A 109 2.70 -26.33 18.66
N ARG A 110 2.92 -27.20 17.68
CA ARG A 110 2.67 -26.89 16.26
C ARG A 110 1.97 -28.03 15.56
N GLY A 111 1.03 -27.74 14.67
CA GLY A 111 0.30 -28.79 13.96
C GLY A 111 -0.93 -28.29 13.21
N ASP A 112 -1.86 -29.22 12.99
CA ASP A 112 -3.15 -28.91 12.39
C ASP A 112 -3.85 -27.77 13.14
N LEU A 113 -4.23 -26.71 12.43
CA LEU A 113 -4.71 -25.47 13.04
C LEU A 113 -5.92 -25.70 13.96
N ALA A 114 -6.89 -26.53 13.53
CA ALA A 114 -8.06 -26.81 14.35
C ALA A 114 -7.69 -27.54 15.65
N SER A 115 -6.75 -28.49 15.55
CA SER A 115 -6.27 -29.28 16.70
C SER A 115 -5.48 -28.43 17.70
N VAL A 116 -4.64 -27.49 17.21
CA VAL A 116 -3.88 -26.57 18.08
C VAL A 116 -4.83 -25.56 18.74
N VAL A 117 -5.78 -25.00 18.00
CA VAL A 117 -6.78 -24.07 18.55
C VAL A 117 -7.63 -24.73 19.65
N GLN A 118 -7.98 -26.01 19.48
CA GLN A 118 -8.70 -26.77 20.49
C GLN A 118 -7.87 -27.04 21.76
N ALA A 119 -6.54 -27.17 21.62
CA ALA A 119 -5.63 -27.52 22.70
C ALA A 119 -4.91 -26.30 23.34
N SER A 120 -5.34 -25.07 23.01
CA SER A 120 -4.70 -23.83 23.46
C SER A 120 -5.72 -22.80 23.96
N ALA A 121 -5.28 -21.91 24.84
CA ALA A 121 -5.99 -20.71 25.23
C ALA A 121 -5.83 -19.61 24.17
N TRP A 122 -6.88 -18.81 23.99
CA TRP A 122 -6.91 -17.72 23.00
C TRP A 122 -7.94 -16.65 23.37
N ASP A 123 -7.72 -15.41 22.91
CA ASP A 123 -8.69 -14.33 23.03
C ASP A 123 -9.74 -14.35 21.89
N LYS A 124 -10.99 -14.03 22.23
CA LYS A 124 -12.13 -14.13 21.30
C LYS A 124 -12.10 -13.08 20.18
N HIS A 125 -11.60 -11.88 20.45
CA HIS A 125 -11.55 -10.81 19.45
C HIS A 125 -10.46 -11.09 18.41
N GLU A 126 -9.30 -11.50 18.89
CA GLU A 126 -8.15 -11.88 18.08
C GLU A 126 -8.43 -13.12 17.22
N MET A 127 -9.07 -14.14 17.80
CA MET A 127 -9.44 -15.38 17.11
C MET A 127 -10.32 -15.13 15.89
N LYS A 128 -11.31 -14.22 15.99
CA LYS A 128 -12.19 -13.90 14.86
C LYS A 128 -11.39 -13.33 13.68
N THR A 129 -10.49 -12.41 13.96
CA THR A 129 -9.63 -11.79 12.94
C THR A 129 -8.67 -12.81 12.33
N MET A 130 -8.08 -13.69 13.14
CA MET A 130 -7.23 -14.76 12.65
C MET A 130 -8.00 -15.69 11.70
N MET A 131 -9.17 -16.16 12.10
CA MET A 131 -9.96 -17.11 11.31
C MET A 131 -10.42 -16.52 9.97
N GLN A 132 -10.73 -15.22 9.91
CA GLN A 132 -10.99 -14.53 8.64
C GLN A 132 -9.78 -14.52 7.70
N ASN A 133 -8.58 -14.30 8.25
CA ASN A 133 -7.35 -14.37 7.47
C ASN A 133 -7.06 -15.79 7.00
N VAL A 134 -7.24 -16.79 7.87
CA VAL A 134 -7.07 -18.21 7.55
C VAL A 134 -8.01 -18.64 6.43
N ASP A 135 -9.29 -18.27 6.46
CA ASP A 135 -10.26 -18.56 5.40
C ASP A 135 -9.82 -17.94 4.06
N THR A 136 -9.34 -16.70 4.09
CA THR A 136 -8.81 -16.01 2.91
C THR A 136 -7.61 -16.76 2.33
N VAL A 137 -6.64 -17.12 3.16
CA VAL A 137 -5.42 -17.82 2.75
C VAL A 137 -5.73 -19.23 2.24
N SER A 138 -6.68 -19.92 2.88
CA SER A 138 -7.12 -21.26 2.48
C SER A 138 -7.81 -21.26 1.11
N LYS A 139 -8.56 -20.21 0.77
CA LYS A 139 -9.17 -20.02 -0.56
C LYS A 139 -8.12 -19.91 -1.68
N PHE A 140 -6.90 -19.48 -1.36
CA PHE A 140 -5.77 -19.47 -2.30
C PHE A 140 -5.04 -20.82 -2.40
N GLY A 141 -5.56 -21.88 -1.78
CA GLY A 141 -5.00 -23.22 -1.82
C GLY A 141 -3.86 -23.47 -0.81
N ASN A 142 -3.63 -22.54 0.11
CA ASN A 142 -2.63 -22.70 1.16
C ASN A 142 -3.19 -23.50 2.34
N ARG A 143 -2.33 -24.27 3.02
CA ARG A 143 -2.69 -24.98 4.26
C ARG A 143 -2.09 -24.29 5.47
N CYS A 144 -2.89 -24.06 6.51
CA CYS A 144 -2.46 -23.39 7.72
C CYS A 144 -2.09 -24.38 8.83
N MET A 145 -0.95 -24.16 9.46
CA MET A 145 -0.49 -24.79 10.69
C MET A 145 -0.67 -23.81 11.85
N GLY A 146 -1.26 -24.24 12.95
CA GLY A 146 -1.33 -23.46 14.18
C GLY A 146 -0.05 -23.59 14.99
N VAL A 147 0.32 -22.53 15.72
CA VAL A 147 1.46 -22.53 16.65
C VAL A 147 1.02 -21.91 17.97
N ALA A 148 1.22 -22.65 19.06
CA ALA A 148 0.95 -22.23 20.42
C ALA A 148 2.21 -22.42 21.28
N VAL A 149 2.35 -21.60 22.33
CA VAL A 149 3.52 -21.59 23.20
C VAL A 149 3.07 -21.63 24.65
N ALA A 150 3.77 -22.39 25.48
CA ALA A 150 3.62 -22.40 26.93
C ALA A 150 4.97 -22.12 27.61
N PRO A 151 5.00 -21.37 28.73
CA PRO A 151 6.22 -21.27 29.53
C PRO A 151 6.56 -22.61 30.18
N VAL A 152 7.84 -22.89 30.36
CA VAL A 152 8.34 -24.09 31.05
C VAL A 152 9.09 -23.67 32.31
N ASP A 153 8.67 -24.20 33.46
CA ASP A 153 9.35 -24.02 34.74
C ASP A 153 9.80 -25.38 35.28
N GLY A 154 11.09 -25.67 35.14
CA GLY A 154 11.65 -27.00 35.38
C GLY A 154 11.05 -28.06 34.45
N ASP A 155 10.31 -29.00 35.02
CA ASP A 155 9.59 -30.08 34.32
C ASP A 155 8.09 -29.77 34.08
N LYS A 156 7.59 -28.64 34.58
CA LYS A 156 6.18 -28.26 34.44
C LYS A 156 6.00 -27.37 33.21
N THR A 157 5.16 -27.82 32.28
CA THR A 157 4.68 -27.00 31.17
C THR A 157 3.43 -26.26 31.61
N GLY A 158 3.41 -24.94 31.43
CA GLY A 158 2.24 -24.09 31.67
C GLY A 158 1.11 -24.30 30.66
N GLU A 159 0.16 -23.38 30.65
CA GLU A 159 -0.94 -23.39 29.67
C GLU A 159 -0.44 -22.94 28.28
N PHE A 160 -0.83 -23.66 27.23
CA PHE A 160 -0.51 -23.28 25.86
C PHE A 160 -1.39 -22.13 25.42
N VAL A 161 -0.78 -21.02 25.00
CA VAL A 161 -1.46 -19.87 24.41
C VAL A 161 -1.21 -19.87 22.91
N LEU A 162 -2.27 -19.73 22.12
CA LEU A 162 -2.18 -19.64 20.68
C LEU A 162 -1.45 -18.36 20.28
N LYS A 163 -0.32 -18.49 19.57
CA LYS A 163 0.51 -17.36 19.17
C LYS A 163 0.36 -16.98 17.70
N GLY A 164 -0.17 -17.87 16.85
CA GLY A 164 -0.39 -17.55 15.44
C GLY A 164 -0.58 -18.77 14.54
N TYR A 165 -0.54 -18.51 13.22
CA TYR A 165 -0.52 -19.55 12.21
C TYR A 165 0.55 -19.32 11.15
N ILE A 166 0.96 -20.42 10.51
CA ILE A 166 1.90 -20.44 9.39
C ILE A 166 1.19 -21.09 8.20
N ALA A 167 1.15 -20.39 7.08
CA ALA A 167 0.58 -20.88 5.84
C ALA A 167 1.66 -21.49 4.95
N PHE A 168 1.33 -22.65 4.40
CA PHE A 168 2.16 -23.37 3.45
C PHE A 168 1.48 -23.41 2.09
N GLY A 169 2.28 -23.24 1.04
CA GLY A 169 1.85 -23.35 -0.36
C GLY A 169 2.90 -24.08 -1.19
N ILE A 170 2.54 -24.34 -2.44
CA ILE A 170 3.44 -24.94 -3.43
C ILE A 170 3.93 -23.81 -4.33
N GLY A 171 5.24 -23.57 -4.37
CA GLY A 171 5.82 -22.48 -5.15
C GLY A 171 7.33 -22.61 -5.36
N ASP A 172 7.86 -21.70 -6.18
CA ASP A 172 9.30 -21.56 -6.39
C ASP A 172 9.95 -20.93 -5.15
N HIS A 173 11.16 -21.37 -4.81
CA HIS A 173 11.98 -20.97 -3.66
C HIS A 173 11.64 -19.61 -3.00
N VAL A 174 11.29 -19.65 -1.71
CA VAL A 174 10.99 -18.46 -0.89
C VAL A 174 12.29 -17.80 -0.45
N ARG A 175 12.35 -16.46 -0.54
CA ARG A 175 13.46 -15.66 0.00
C ARG A 175 13.38 -15.65 1.53
N PRO A 176 14.50 -15.79 2.25
CA PRO A 176 14.51 -15.61 3.70
C PRO A 176 13.94 -14.23 4.06
N ARG A 177 13.04 -14.20 5.05
CA ARG A 177 12.49 -12.94 5.55
C ARG A 177 13.47 -12.31 6.54
N PRO A 178 13.66 -10.98 6.52
CA PRO A 178 14.46 -10.31 7.53
C PRO A 178 13.77 -10.30 8.90
N VAL A 179 14.58 -10.36 9.96
CA VAL A 179 14.18 -10.40 11.38
C VAL A 179 13.18 -9.31 11.76
N SER A 180 11.88 -9.64 11.72
CA SER A 180 10.85 -8.76 12.27
C SER A 180 10.82 -8.92 13.80
N LYS A 181 11.20 -7.88 14.54
CA LYS A 181 10.94 -7.84 15.99
C LYS A 181 9.43 -7.72 16.21
N GLY A 182 8.91 -8.36 17.25
CA GLY A 182 7.50 -8.18 17.65
C GLY A 182 7.20 -6.71 17.96
N GLY A 183 6.00 -6.25 17.58
CA GLY A 183 5.51 -4.89 17.81
C GLY A 183 5.54 -3.96 16.60
N TYR A 184 4.78 -2.88 16.70
CA TYR A 184 4.69 -1.82 15.69
C TYR A 184 5.39 -0.56 16.19
N THR A 185 6.19 0.08 15.33
CA THR A 185 6.72 1.42 15.58
C THR A 185 6.04 2.40 14.64
N ARG A 186 5.54 3.50 15.19
CA ARG A 186 4.98 4.60 14.40
C ARG A 186 6.13 5.41 13.81
N ILE A 187 6.19 5.50 12.50
CA ILE A 187 7.12 6.36 11.78
C ILE A 187 6.36 7.59 11.30
N GLU A 188 6.85 8.77 11.68
CA GLU A 188 6.37 10.04 11.15
C GLU A 188 6.85 10.20 9.70
N MET A 189 5.93 10.06 8.76
CA MET A 189 6.22 10.10 7.33
C MET A 189 5.99 11.50 6.75
N TRP A 190 4.93 12.18 7.21
CA TRP A 190 4.48 13.46 6.65
C TRP A 190 4.48 14.58 7.71
N PRO A 191 5.41 15.54 7.60
CA PRO A 191 5.41 16.74 8.44
C PRO A 191 4.06 17.46 8.45
N VAL A 192 3.71 18.04 9.61
CA VAL A 192 2.47 18.80 9.81
C VAL A 192 2.26 19.86 8.73
N ALA A 193 3.31 20.59 8.36
CA ALA A 193 3.25 21.63 7.32
C ALA A 193 2.79 21.10 5.96
N LEU A 194 3.26 19.92 5.53
CA LEU A 194 2.85 19.33 4.26
C LEU A 194 1.39 18.87 4.28
N ARG A 195 0.93 18.31 5.41
CA ARG A 195 -0.47 17.92 5.57
C ARG A 195 -1.40 19.11 5.46
N TRP A 196 -1.08 20.20 6.17
CA TRP A 196 -1.84 21.45 6.05
C TRP A 196 -1.85 21.98 4.61
N GLN A 197 -0.68 22.01 3.95
CA GLN A 197 -0.63 22.43 2.55
C GLN A 197 -1.49 21.55 1.65
N HIS A 198 -1.52 20.23 1.85
CA HIS A 198 -2.35 19.33 1.06
C HIS A 198 -3.85 19.62 1.23
N TRP A 199 -4.33 19.69 2.47
CA TRP A 199 -5.77 19.92 2.74
C TRP A 199 -6.23 21.31 2.32
N ILE A 200 -5.40 22.34 2.51
CA ILE A 200 -5.71 23.69 2.02
C ILE A 200 -5.73 23.70 0.49
N ASN A 201 -4.77 23.05 -0.18
CA ASN A 201 -4.80 22.92 -1.65
C ASN A 201 -6.08 22.26 -2.14
N MET A 202 -6.51 21.17 -1.50
CA MET A 202 -7.74 20.46 -1.84
C MET A 202 -8.96 21.40 -1.79
N ILE A 203 -9.13 22.13 -0.68
CA ILE A 203 -10.25 23.06 -0.49
C ILE A 203 -10.22 24.18 -1.54
N LEU A 204 -9.05 24.78 -1.78
CA LEU A 204 -8.90 25.86 -2.76
C LEU A 204 -9.18 25.37 -4.18
N ILE A 205 -8.67 24.19 -4.58
CA ILE A 205 -8.93 23.61 -5.89
C ILE A 205 -10.42 23.34 -6.09
N ILE A 206 -11.13 22.83 -5.07
CA ILE A 206 -12.58 22.63 -5.13
C ILE A 206 -13.31 23.97 -5.32
N MET A 207 -12.98 24.99 -4.53
CA MET A 207 -13.61 26.30 -4.65
C MET A 207 -13.38 26.95 -6.02
N MET A 208 -12.13 26.96 -6.50
CA MET A 208 -11.78 27.49 -7.83
C MET A 208 -12.44 26.70 -8.95
N THR A 209 -12.55 25.39 -8.80
CA THR A 209 -13.19 24.51 -9.78
C THR A 209 -14.68 24.82 -9.91
N ILE A 210 -15.42 24.88 -8.81
CA ILE A 210 -16.87 25.12 -8.83
C ILE A 210 -17.16 26.49 -9.41
N THR A 211 -16.45 27.51 -8.92
CA THR A 211 -16.61 28.89 -9.40
C THR A 211 -16.11 29.08 -10.83
N GLY A 212 -15.01 28.41 -11.22
CA GLY A 212 -14.42 28.49 -12.55
C GLY A 212 -15.29 27.83 -13.61
N TYR A 213 -15.86 26.67 -13.30
CA TYR A 213 -16.85 26.03 -14.17
C TYR A 213 -18.08 26.93 -14.35
N TYR A 214 -18.58 27.54 -13.27
CA TYR A 214 -19.69 28.50 -13.35
C TYR A 214 -19.37 29.73 -14.22
N ILE A 215 -18.15 30.26 -14.13
CA ILE A 215 -17.70 31.39 -14.97
C ILE A 215 -17.65 31.01 -16.45
N MET A 216 -17.28 29.77 -16.75
CA MET A 216 -17.22 29.23 -18.10
C MET A 216 -18.61 28.94 -18.67
N ASP A 217 -19.46 28.27 -17.90
CA ASP A 217 -20.82 27.86 -18.26
C ASP A 217 -21.78 28.11 -17.07
N PRO A 218 -22.54 29.22 -17.10
CA PRO A 218 -23.48 29.59 -16.04
C PRO A 218 -24.67 28.63 -15.98
N PHE A 219 -24.49 27.46 -15.36
CA PHE A 219 -25.50 26.39 -15.33
C PHE A 219 -26.69 26.63 -14.40
N PHE A 220 -26.63 27.67 -13.55
CA PHE A 220 -27.73 28.07 -12.67
C PHE A 220 -27.84 29.59 -12.53
N GLY A 221 -29.05 30.06 -12.25
CA GLY A 221 -29.37 31.48 -12.11
C GLY A 221 -30.40 31.96 -13.14
N PRO A 222 -30.79 33.24 -13.08
CA PRO A 222 -31.78 33.80 -13.99
C PRO A 222 -31.29 33.75 -15.44
N SER A 223 -32.12 33.23 -16.34
CA SER A 223 -31.83 33.16 -17.79
C SER A 223 -31.82 34.54 -18.46
N ASN A 224 -32.41 35.54 -17.82
CA ASN A 224 -32.51 36.91 -18.32
C ASN A 224 -31.42 37.77 -17.67
N ALA A 225 -30.58 38.40 -18.49
CA ALA A 225 -29.47 39.26 -18.06
C ALA A 225 -29.89 40.44 -17.16
N HIS A 226 -31.16 40.85 -17.22
CA HIS A 226 -31.71 41.94 -16.42
C HIS A 226 -31.99 41.57 -14.95
N ASP A 227 -32.17 40.29 -14.63
CA ASP A 227 -32.51 39.81 -13.26
C ASP A 227 -31.37 39.00 -12.60
N ALA A 228 -30.23 38.81 -13.29
CA ALA A 228 -29.14 37.96 -12.81
C ALA A 228 -28.44 38.44 -11.53
N GLY A 229 -28.69 39.70 -11.12
CA GLY A 229 -28.08 40.30 -9.93
C GLY A 229 -26.54 40.25 -9.95
N MET A 230 -25.94 40.10 -8.76
CA MET A 230 -24.48 40.04 -8.58
C MET A 230 -23.90 38.62 -8.53
N LEU A 231 -24.67 37.61 -8.95
CA LEU A 231 -24.29 36.20 -8.77
C LEU A 231 -23.01 35.83 -9.53
N MET A 232 -22.86 36.26 -10.79
CA MET A 232 -21.61 36.11 -11.53
C MET A 232 -20.46 36.91 -10.87
N GLY A 233 -20.75 38.09 -10.32
CA GLY A 233 -19.78 38.90 -9.58
C GLY A 233 -19.23 38.19 -8.34
N TRP A 234 -20.11 37.57 -7.54
CA TRP A 234 -19.72 36.77 -6.37
C TRP A 234 -18.90 35.55 -6.75
N ASN A 235 -19.28 34.80 -7.79
CA ASN A 235 -18.51 33.67 -8.28
C ASN A 235 -17.10 34.09 -8.73
N ARG A 236 -16.99 35.18 -9.50
CA ARG A 236 -15.69 35.76 -9.89
C ARG A 236 -14.87 36.19 -8.68
N LEU A 237 -15.48 36.85 -7.70
CA LEU A 237 -14.79 37.28 -6.48
C LEU A 237 -14.22 36.09 -5.69
N ILE A 238 -15.05 35.07 -5.43
CA ILE A 238 -14.64 33.86 -4.71
C ILE A 238 -13.52 33.15 -5.48
N HIS A 239 -13.65 33.04 -6.82
CA HIS A 239 -12.62 32.45 -7.67
C HIS A 239 -11.28 33.18 -7.52
N PHE A 240 -11.28 34.52 -7.59
CA PHE A 240 -10.05 35.31 -7.48
C PHE A 240 -9.43 35.22 -6.09
N ILE A 241 -10.24 35.31 -5.02
CA ILE A 241 -9.74 35.16 -3.64
C ILE A 241 -9.10 33.78 -3.45
N ALA A 242 -9.76 32.71 -3.91
CA ALA A 242 -9.22 31.36 -3.83
C ALA A 242 -7.94 31.20 -4.67
N ALA A 243 -7.90 31.80 -5.87
CA ALA A 243 -6.71 31.79 -6.72
C ALA A 243 -5.51 32.50 -6.08
N PHE A 244 -5.71 33.69 -5.50
CA PHE A 244 -4.62 34.39 -4.80
C PHE A 244 -4.16 33.65 -3.54
N ALA A 245 -5.07 33.03 -2.79
CA ALA A 245 -4.71 32.15 -1.67
C ALA A 245 -3.90 30.93 -2.16
N TRP A 246 -4.26 30.36 -3.31
CA TRP A 246 -3.55 29.24 -3.92
C TRP A 246 -2.16 29.62 -4.43
N ILE A 247 -2.00 30.83 -4.97
CA ILE A 247 -0.69 31.40 -5.33
C ILE A 247 0.18 31.58 -4.08
N ALA A 248 -0.36 32.14 -3.00
CA ALA A 248 0.37 32.29 -1.74
C ALA A 248 0.82 30.92 -1.18
N LEU A 249 -0.06 29.92 -1.23
CA LEU A 249 0.24 28.55 -0.84
C LEU A 249 1.32 27.91 -1.73
N SER A 250 1.30 28.20 -3.03
CA SER A 250 2.30 27.74 -4.01
C SER A 250 3.67 28.38 -3.77
N ILE A 251 3.71 29.67 -3.42
CA ILE A 251 4.95 30.36 -3.01
C ILE A 251 5.49 29.76 -1.71
N TRP A 252 4.62 29.49 -0.73
CA TRP A 252 5.02 28.82 0.50
C TRP A 252 5.59 27.41 0.20
N ARG A 253 4.97 26.66 -0.71
CA ARG A 253 5.49 25.36 -1.16
C ARG A 253 6.86 25.49 -1.83
N LEU A 254 7.04 26.48 -2.70
CA LEU A 254 8.33 26.72 -3.36
C LEU A 254 9.42 27.08 -2.34
N ALA A 255 9.11 27.92 -1.35
CA ALA A 255 10.02 28.25 -0.27
C ALA A 255 10.44 27.00 0.51
N ILE A 256 9.48 26.15 0.90
CA ILE A 256 9.79 24.86 1.54
C ILE A 256 10.69 24.00 0.65
N MET A 257 10.44 23.93 -0.65
CA MET A 257 11.26 23.10 -1.56
C MET A 257 12.72 23.57 -1.68
N VAL A 258 12.98 24.86 -1.48
CA VAL A 258 14.32 25.45 -1.53
C VAL A 258 15.03 25.33 -0.20
N PHE A 259 14.33 25.57 0.92
CA PHE A 259 14.96 25.69 2.25
C PHE A 259 14.90 24.40 3.09
N ALA A 260 14.06 23.42 2.76
CA ALA A 260 13.94 22.20 3.56
C ALA A 260 15.13 21.24 3.37
N GLN A 261 15.62 20.71 4.49
CA GLN A 261 16.77 19.80 4.52
C GLN A 261 16.40 18.33 4.29
N THR A 262 15.13 17.95 4.42
CA THR A 262 14.67 16.56 4.29
C THR A 262 14.59 16.12 2.82
N ARG A 263 15.04 14.89 2.53
CA ARG A 263 15.19 14.36 1.17
C ARG A 263 13.89 14.39 0.34
N GLN A 264 12.75 14.16 0.99
CA GLN A 264 11.40 14.16 0.38
C GLN A 264 10.92 15.56 -0.01
N MET A 265 11.57 16.62 0.47
CA MET A 265 11.16 18.01 0.27
C MET A 265 12.00 18.74 -0.78
N LYS A 266 13.11 18.16 -1.25
CA LYS A 266 14.02 18.82 -2.18
C LYS A 266 13.54 18.74 -3.63
N TRP A 267 13.89 19.75 -4.42
CA TRP A 267 13.64 19.79 -5.88
C TRP A 267 14.10 18.51 -6.63
N ARG A 268 15.15 17.84 -6.14
CA ARG A 268 15.65 16.57 -6.71
C ARG A 268 14.65 15.41 -6.61
N ALA A 269 13.64 15.50 -5.74
CA ALA A 269 12.55 14.52 -5.65
C ALA A 269 11.50 14.66 -6.78
N LEU A 270 11.55 15.74 -7.57
CA LEU A 270 10.68 15.93 -8.75
C LEU A 270 11.24 15.28 -10.02
N TRP A 271 12.46 14.74 -9.99
CA TRP A 271 13.07 14.11 -11.17
C TRP A 271 13.55 12.68 -10.87
N PRO A 272 12.63 11.70 -10.86
CA PRO A 272 12.91 10.32 -10.46
C PRO A 272 13.68 9.51 -11.50
N VAL A 273 13.64 9.90 -12.78
CA VAL A 273 14.23 9.11 -13.86
C VAL A 273 15.71 9.47 -13.99
N ARG A 274 16.59 8.63 -13.45
CA ARG A 274 18.05 8.79 -13.58
C ARG A 274 18.72 7.59 -14.25
N SER A 275 18.09 6.43 -14.28
CA SER A 275 18.61 5.20 -14.92
C SER A 275 17.58 4.52 -15.83
N GLN A 276 18.05 3.66 -16.74
CA GLN A 276 17.20 2.76 -17.54
C GLN A 276 16.46 1.74 -16.65
N ASP A 277 17.03 1.38 -15.51
CA ASP A 277 16.37 0.51 -14.53
C ASP A 277 15.15 1.18 -13.89
N ASP A 278 15.18 2.50 -13.69
CA ASP A 278 14.03 3.27 -13.17
C ASP A 278 12.85 3.21 -14.14
N LEU A 279 13.11 3.30 -15.44
CA LEU A 279 12.09 3.19 -16.49
C LEU A 279 11.48 1.79 -16.55
N LYS A 280 12.30 0.74 -16.41
CA LYS A 280 11.84 -0.64 -16.37
C LYS A 280 10.91 -0.87 -15.16
N LEU A 281 11.30 -0.37 -13.99
CA LEU A 281 10.51 -0.44 -12.77
C LEU A 281 9.21 0.39 -12.86
N MET A 282 9.22 1.55 -13.52
CA MET A 282 8.01 2.34 -13.80
C MET A 282 7.04 1.60 -14.71
N TRP A 283 7.55 0.89 -15.72
CA TRP A 283 6.75 0.08 -16.62
C TRP A 283 6.14 -1.13 -15.90
N GLU A 284 6.92 -1.82 -15.07
CA GLU A 284 6.44 -2.92 -14.24
C GLU A 284 5.34 -2.46 -13.28
N GLN A 285 5.46 -1.25 -12.71
CA GLN A 285 4.37 -0.75 -11.86
C GLN A 285 3.15 -0.26 -12.65
N THR A 286 3.33 0.25 -13.87
CA THR A 286 2.19 0.56 -14.75
C THR A 286 1.41 -0.73 -15.04
N LYS A 287 2.10 -1.84 -15.33
CA LYS A 287 1.48 -3.16 -15.49
C LYS A 287 0.76 -3.61 -14.22
N TYR A 288 1.38 -3.47 -13.06
CA TYR A 288 0.73 -3.77 -11.78
C TYR A 288 -0.54 -2.92 -11.56
N TYR A 289 -0.50 -1.62 -11.88
CA TYR A 289 -1.68 -0.74 -11.79
C TYR A 289 -2.77 -1.09 -12.80
N LEU A 290 -2.40 -1.60 -13.97
CA LEU A 290 -3.31 -2.14 -14.99
C LEU A 290 -3.73 -3.60 -14.72
N LEU A 291 -3.38 -4.17 -13.55
CA LEU A 291 -3.71 -5.54 -13.14
C LEU A 291 -3.07 -6.62 -14.04
N LEU A 292 -2.01 -6.29 -14.76
CA LEU A 292 -1.26 -7.21 -15.63
C LEU A 292 -0.21 -8.02 -14.85
N THR A 293 0.11 -7.64 -13.61
CA THR A 293 1.08 -8.32 -12.74
C THR A 293 0.55 -8.38 -11.31
N ASN A 294 0.82 -9.48 -10.58
CA ASN A 294 0.30 -9.70 -9.21
C ASN A 294 1.26 -9.27 -8.08
N GLU A 295 2.53 -9.01 -8.39
CA GLU A 295 3.53 -8.64 -7.37
C GLU A 295 3.84 -7.14 -7.42
N PRO A 296 3.63 -6.39 -6.32
CA PRO A 296 4.05 -5.00 -6.24
C PRO A 296 5.57 -4.91 -6.10
N PRO A 297 6.26 -4.04 -6.86
CA PRO A 297 7.68 -3.80 -6.65
C PRO A 297 7.90 -3.13 -5.27
N PRO A 298 8.92 -3.54 -4.50
CA PRO A 298 9.09 -3.11 -3.12
C PRO A 298 9.58 -1.65 -3.05
N ARG A 299 8.66 -0.70 -2.87
CA ARG A 299 8.99 0.69 -2.50
C ARG A 299 8.02 1.22 -1.45
N VAL A 300 8.55 1.93 -0.45
CA VAL A 300 7.78 2.50 0.67
C VAL A 300 7.41 3.97 0.42
N GLY A 301 8.19 4.71 -0.37
CA GLY A 301 7.87 6.07 -0.83
C GLY A 301 7.03 6.14 -2.12
N HIS A 302 7.11 7.28 -2.82
CA HIS A 302 6.42 7.45 -4.09
C HIS A 302 7.07 6.63 -5.21
N ASN A 303 6.28 5.82 -5.91
CA ASN A 303 6.71 5.11 -7.12
C ASN A 303 7.22 6.12 -8.18
N GLY A 304 8.18 5.73 -9.03
CA GLY A 304 8.71 6.58 -10.10
C GLY A 304 7.61 7.15 -11.02
N LEU A 305 6.56 6.35 -11.27
CA LEU A 305 5.37 6.81 -12.01
C LEU A 305 4.60 7.90 -11.26
N GLN A 306 4.44 7.77 -9.93
CA GLN A 306 3.79 8.77 -9.10
C GLN A 306 4.62 10.07 -9.06
N GLN A 307 5.94 9.96 -8.94
CA GLN A 307 6.83 11.14 -8.98
C GLN A 307 6.76 11.87 -10.32
N THR A 308 6.75 11.16 -11.46
CA THR A 308 6.55 11.79 -12.78
C THR A 308 5.18 12.44 -12.91
N ALA A 309 4.12 11.80 -12.43
CA ALA A 309 2.77 12.36 -12.43
C ALA A 309 2.71 13.67 -11.59
N TYR A 310 3.40 13.72 -10.46
CA TYR A 310 3.48 14.95 -9.67
C TYR A 310 4.26 16.05 -10.37
N THR A 311 5.36 15.75 -11.02
CA THR A 311 6.10 16.76 -11.79
C THR A 311 5.24 17.33 -12.92
N GLY A 312 4.48 16.46 -13.59
CA GLY A 312 3.47 16.88 -14.56
C GLY A 312 2.38 17.78 -13.96
N ILE A 313 1.80 17.41 -12.81
CA ILE A 313 0.76 18.23 -12.17
C ILE A 313 1.30 19.57 -11.68
N TYR A 314 2.52 19.65 -11.15
CA TYR A 314 3.15 20.91 -10.77
C TYR A 314 3.35 21.83 -11.98
N ALA A 315 3.83 21.30 -13.10
CA ALA A 315 3.97 22.08 -14.32
C ALA A 315 2.61 22.61 -14.82
N MET A 316 1.58 21.75 -14.84
CA MET A 316 0.22 22.16 -15.22
C MET A 316 -0.35 23.23 -14.27
N CYS A 317 -0.12 23.09 -12.96
CA CYS A 317 -0.53 24.10 -11.97
C CYS A 317 0.15 25.47 -12.22
N MET A 318 1.43 25.49 -12.62
CA MET A 318 2.09 26.75 -12.99
C MET A 318 1.45 27.39 -14.23
N VAL A 319 1.11 26.60 -15.25
CA VAL A 319 0.38 27.10 -16.42
C VAL A 319 -1.02 27.59 -16.04
N GLN A 320 -1.70 26.93 -15.10
CA GLN A 320 -3.00 27.36 -14.59
C GLN A 320 -2.92 28.71 -13.86
N ILE A 321 -1.92 28.89 -12.99
CA ILE A 321 -1.66 30.16 -12.31
C ILE A 321 -1.37 31.26 -13.33
N TYR A 322 -0.47 30.99 -14.28
CA TYR A 322 -0.08 31.97 -15.29
C TYR A 322 -1.26 32.38 -16.18
N SER A 323 -1.99 31.42 -16.74
CA SER A 323 -3.16 31.69 -17.59
C SER A 323 -4.25 32.45 -16.83
N GLY A 324 -4.49 32.13 -15.56
CA GLY A 324 -5.43 32.86 -14.70
C GLY A 324 -4.99 34.31 -14.44
N LEU A 325 -3.71 34.53 -14.11
CA LEU A 325 -3.15 35.87 -13.91
C LEU A 325 -3.17 36.72 -15.19
N ALA A 326 -2.86 36.11 -16.33
CA ALA A 326 -2.90 36.77 -17.63
C ALA A 326 -4.33 37.24 -17.97
N LEU A 327 -5.34 36.39 -17.77
CA LEU A 327 -6.75 36.75 -17.95
C LEU A 327 -7.23 37.81 -16.95
N PHE A 328 -6.76 37.76 -15.70
CA PHE A 328 -7.07 38.75 -14.67
C PHE A 328 -6.41 40.11 -14.95
N GLY A 329 -5.26 40.12 -15.62
CA GLY A 329 -4.51 41.31 -16.01
C GLY A 329 -5.13 42.09 -17.16
N LEU A 330 -5.98 41.47 -17.98
CA LEU A 330 -6.62 42.08 -19.16
C LEU A 330 -7.25 43.47 -18.89
N PRO A 331 -8.08 43.68 -17.86
CA PRO A 331 -8.64 45.00 -17.56
C PRO A 331 -7.68 45.94 -16.82
N LYS A 332 -6.48 45.50 -16.41
CA LYS A 332 -5.56 46.23 -15.53
C LYS A 332 -4.34 46.77 -16.27
N GLN A 333 -4.55 47.27 -17.48
CA GLN A 333 -3.46 47.74 -18.34
C GLN A 333 -2.79 49.02 -17.85
N ASP A 334 -3.17 49.63 -16.73
CA ASP A 334 -2.47 50.83 -16.23
C ASP A 334 -1.12 50.49 -15.57
N SER A 335 -0.95 49.26 -15.09
CA SER A 335 0.29 48.79 -14.45
C SER A 335 1.18 48.03 -15.43
N TRP A 336 2.47 48.35 -15.47
CA TRP A 336 3.45 47.66 -16.30
C TRP A 336 3.48 46.14 -16.04
N PHE A 337 3.27 45.72 -14.79
CA PHE A 337 3.28 44.31 -14.40
C PHE A 337 2.12 43.54 -15.05
N TRP A 338 0.91 44.10 -15.00
CA TRP A 338 -0.27 43.47 -15.59
C TRP A 338 -0.23 43.50 -17.13
N ARG A 339 0.36 44.53 -17.73
CA ARG A 339 0.69 44.55 -19.17
C ARG A 339 1.59 43.37 -19.54
N LEU A 340 2.69 43.18 -18.82
CA LEU A 340 3.63 42.09 -19.10
C LEU A 340 2.96 40.71 -18.96
N MET A 341 2.16 40.52 -17.91
CA MET A 341 1.45 39.25 -17.69
C MET A 341 0.40 38.97 -18.78
N ALA A 342 -0.28 40.00 -19.26
CA ALA A 342 -1.31 39.90 -20.29
C ALA A 342 -0.76 39.85 -21.73
N ALA A 343 0.49 40.27 -21.96
CA ALA A 343 1.05 40.42 -23.31
C ALA A 343 0.92 39.14 -24.18
N PRO A 344 1.15 37.92 -23.68
CA PRO A 344 0.96 36.72 -24.50
C PRO A 344 -0.50 36.47 -24.92
N VAL A 345 -1.48 37.00 -24.16
CA VAL A 345 -2.90 36.91 -24.51
C VAL A 345 -3.21 37.72 -25.77
N GLU A 346 -2.50 38.83 -25.99
CA GLU A 346 -2.66 39.67 -27.18
C GLU A 346 -2.18 38.96 -28.45
N TRP A 347 -1.14 38.13 -28.36
CA TRP A 347 -0.56 37.41 -29.50
C TRP A 347 -1.29 36.11 -29.83
N ILE A 348 -1.67 35.34 -28.80
CA ILE A 348 -2.31 34.03 -28.99
C ILE A 348 -3.83 34.19 -29.12
N GLY A 349 -4.41 35.15 -28.41
CA GLY A 349 -5.85 35.44 -28.39
C GLY A 349 -6.55 34.99 -27.12
N ILE A 350 -7.51 35.81 -26.68
CA ILE A 350 -8.31 35.57 -25.46
C ILE A 350 -9.03 34.21 -25.46
N PRO A 351 -9.67 33.74 -26.56
CA PRO A 351 -10.38 32.47 -26.56
C PRO A 351 -9.47 31.28 -26.25
N TYR A 352 -8.24 31.28 -26.78
CA TYR A 352 -7.28 30.20 -26.57
C TYR A 352 -6.76 30.17 -25.13
N PHE A 353 -6.51 31.32 -24.51
CA PHE A 353 -6.15 31.38 -23.09
C PHE A 353 -7.26 30.84 -22.18
N ARG A 354 -8.52 31.20 -22.47
CA ARG A 354 -9.68 30.64 -21.76
C ARG A 354 -9.79 29.12 -21.96
N LEU A 355 -9.60 28.66 -23.19
CA LEU A 355 -9.61 27.23 -23.53
C LEU A 355 -8.54 26.46 -22.77
N VAL A 356 -7.29 26.93 -22.77
CA VAL A 356 -6.19 26.28 -22.04
C VAL A 356 -6.46 26.26 -20.54
N HIS A 357 -6.94 27.37 -19.97
CA HIS A 357 -7.28 27.46 -18.55
C HIS A 357 -8.40 26.49 -18.15
N ALA A 358 -9.44 26.37 -18.98
CA ALA A 358 -10.54 25.42 -18.77
C ALA A 358 -10.09 23.96 -18.99
N LEU A 359 -9.27 23.70 -20.01
CA LEU A 359 -8.75 22.37 -20.31
C LEU A 359 -7.92 21.82 -19.16
N ILE A 360 -7.03 22.64 -18.59
CA ILE A 360 -6.21 22.24 -17.43
C ILE A 360 -7.09 21.95 -16.21
N MET A 361 -8.16 22.72 -15.97
CA MET A 361 -9.14 22.40 -14.92
C MET A 361 -9.71 20.98 -15.09
N PHE A 362 -10.13 20.60 -16.31
CA PHE A 362 -10.62 19.25 -16.57
C PHE A 362 -9.56 18.16 -16.40
N ILE A 363 -8.31 18.43 -16.78
CA ILE A 363 -7.19 17.50 -16.54
C ILE A 363 -6.95 17.33 -15.04
N ILE A 364 -7.04 18.41 -14.26
CA ILE A 364 -6.96 18.37 -12.79
C ILE A 364 -8.10 17.50 -12.21
N TRP A 365 -9.32 17.55 -12.76
CA TRP A 365 -10.41 16.68 -12.32
C TRP A 365 -10.08 15.20 -12.52
N ALA A 366 -9.63 14.85 -13.73
CA ALA A 366 -9.22 13.48 -14.03
C ALA A 366 -8.10 13.00 -13.09
N PHE A 367 -7.12 13.87 -12.82
CA PHE A 367 -6.06 13.59 -11.85
C PHE A 367 -6.60 13.38 -10.44
N VAL A 368 -7.49 14.23 -9.93
CA VAL A 368 -8.06 14.11 -8.57
C VAL A 368 -8.85 12.81 -8.43
N ILE A 369 -9.68 12.47 -9.41
CA ILE A 369 -10.45 11.21 -9.40
C ILE A 369 -9.50 10.00 -9.35
N LEU A 370 -8.49 9.98 -10.23
CA LEU A 370 -7.51 8.90 -10.27
C LEU A 370 -6.68 8.83 -8.97
N HIS A 371 -6.25 9.97 -8.46
CA HIS A 371 -5.47 10.08 -7.22
C HIS A 371 -6.25 9.50 -6.03
N VAL A 372 -7.50 9.91 -5.85
CA VAL A 372 -8.38 9.42 -4.78
C VAL A 372 -8.60 7.91 -4.93
N TYR A 373 -8.91 7.43 -6.13
CA TYR A 373 -9.08 5.99 -6.39
C TYR A 373 -7.83 5.19 -6.01
N LEU A 374 -6.64 5.63 -6.45
CA LEU A 374 -5.39 4.91 -6.19
C LEU A 374 -5.04 4.88 -4.70
N VAL A 375 -5.32 5.96 -3.95
CA VAL A 375 -5.11 6.01 -2.50
C VAL A 375 -6.04 5.03 -1.79
N PHE A 376 -7.35 5.05 -2.11
CA PHE A 376 -8.29 4.10 -1.51
C PHE A 376 -7.98 2.65 -1.87
N ARG A 377 -7.59 2.38 -3.12
CA ARG A 377 -7.20 1.04 -3.56
C ARG A 377 -5.99 0.55 -2.79
N ALA A 378 -4.91 1.35 -2.70
CA ALA A 378 -3.70 0.98 -1.99
C ALA A 378 -3.96 0.75 -0.49
N ASP A 379 -4.83 1.55 0.13
CA ASP A 379 -5.19 1.35 1.54
C ASP A 379 -5.97 0.04 1.74
N ALA A 380 -6.89 -0.29 0.83
CA ALA A 380 -7.69 -1.51 0.88
C ALA A 380 -6.89 -2.78 0.55
N THR A 381 -5.98 -2.74 -0.43
CA THR A 381 -5.25 -3.93 -0.91
C THR A 381 -3.92 -4.14 -0.21
N GLU A 382 -3.18 -3.07 0.10
CA GLU A 382 -1.78 -3.14 0.54
C GLU A 382 -1.61 -2.73 2.01
N ARG A 383 -2.67 -2.27 2.69
CA ARG A 383 -2.63 -1.75 4.08
C ARG A 383 -1.51 -0.74 4.31
N HIS A 384 -1.13 0.00 3.28
CA HIS A 384 -0.02 0.96 3.33
C HIS A 384 -0.29 2.13 4.28
N GLY A 385 -1.55 2.35 4.69
CA GLY A 385 -1.92 3.40 5.63
C GLY A 385 -1.72 4.81 5.06
N GLY A 386 -1.66 4.96 3.73
CA GLY A 386 -1.36 6.24 3.08
C GLY A 386 -2.40 7.32 3.39
N LEU A 387 -3.68 6.96 3.45
CA LEU A 387 -4.76 7.85 3.86
C LEU A 387 -4.60 8.27 5.33
N SER A 388 -4.37 7.29 6.21
CA SER A 388 -4.14 7.51 7.64
C SER A 388 -2.95 8.45 7.88
N ALA A 389 -1.85 8.24 7.14
CA ALA A 389 -0.64 9.05 7.22
C ALA A 389 -0.86 10.51 6.80
N MET A 390 -1.72 10.78 5.81
CA MET A 390 -2.06 12.16 5.40
C MET A 390 -2.91 12.89 6.43
N ILE A 391 -3.63 12.17 7.28
CA ILE A 391 -4.45 12.74 8.35
C ILE A 391 -3.61 12.89 9.63
N ASN A 392 -2.96 11.83 10.10
CA ASN A 392 -2.30 11.78 11.41
C ASN A 392 -0.78 12.02 11.35
N GLY A 393 -0.16 12.00 10.17
CA GLY A 393 1.28 12.21 9.96
C GLY A 393 2.16 10.96 9.93
N GLY A 394 1.68 9.81 10.39
CA GLY A 394 2.51 8.63 10.60
C GLY A 394 1.88 7.30 10.16
N VAL A 395 2.75 6.36 9.82
CA VAL A 395 2.39 4.98 9.46
C VAL A 395 2.90 4.05 10.55
N TRP A 396 2.12 3.02 10.88
CA TRP A 396 2.55 1.95 11.78
C TRP A 396 3.24 0.85 10.97
N LEU A 397 4.52 0.65 11.22
CA LEU A 397 5.31 -0.40 10.55
C LEU A 397 5.79 -1.44 11.57
N PRO A 398 5.83 -2.73 11.21
CA PRO A 398 6.44 -3.76 12.04
C PRO A 398 7.91 -3.42 12.33
N LYS A 399 8.37 -3.62 13.56
CA LYS A 399 9.78 -3.44 13.94
C LYS A 399 10.69 -4.39 13.16
N GLY A 400 11.87 -3.94 12.73
CA GLY A 400 12.79 -4.68 11.85
C GLY A 400 12.47 -4.58 10.35
N THR A 401 11.39 -3.89 9.97
CA THR A 401 11.20 -3.52 8.55
C THR A 401 12.31 -2.56 8.14
N LYS A 402 12.99 -2.79 7.02
CA LYS A 402 13.90 -1.83 6.39
C LYS A 402 13.17 -1.12 5.25
N PRO A 403 12.64 0.09 5.45
CA PRO A 403 12.12 0.88 4.35
C PRO A 403 13.29 1.24 3.44
N VAL A 404 13.15 1.03 2.13
CA VAL A 404 14.17 1.41 1.13
C VAL A 404 14.56 2.90 1.22
N ASP A 405 13.65 3.73 1.74
CA ASP A 405 13.77 5.19 1.83
C ASP A 405 14.06 5.73 3.24
N GLY A 406 14.35 4.87 4.24
CA GLY A 406 14.52 5.28 5.64
C GLY A 406 15.48 4.40 6.44
N PRO A 407 15.88 4.85 7.65
CA PRO A 407 16.65 4.02 8.56
C PRO A 407 15.82 2.80 9.00
N GLU A 408 16.52 1.74 9.41
CA GLU A 408 15.91 0.53 9.95
C GLU A 408 15.00 0.87 11.14
N VAL A 409 13.82 0.26 11.18
CA VAL A 409 12.84 0.49 12.24
C VAL A 409 13.26 -0.28 13.49
N GLU A 410 13.78 0.43 14.49
CA GLU A 410 14.32 -0.18 15.73
C GLU A 410 13.31 -0.90 16.62
#